data_AF-A0AAV8ZEX5-F1
#
_entry.id   AF-A0AAV8ZEX5-F1
#
_cell.length_a   1.000
_cell.length_b   1.000
_cell.length_c   1.000
_cell.angle_alpha   90.00
_cell.angle_beta   90.00
_cell.angle_gamma   90.00
#
_symmetry.space_group_name_H-M   'P 1'
#
loop_
_entity.id
_entity.type
_entity.pdbx_description
1 polymer ?
#
loop_
_entity_poly.entity_id
_entity_poly.type
_entity_poly.pdbx_seq_one_letter_code
_entity_poly.pdbx_strand_id
1 'polypeptide(L)'
;MASLLSFELSSACSSLGVFDKVTRKYHPGAHVLESLKNIIRFMRKDNEDFDVRRQLGETKVVQTDIIPILRSCWEQSDIFGAALRVAINLSSPTYLLWPEGISKQKGIRKQYLQVEGHLRAYKEAFTEETVWVSISTKLSSILEIAASVIK
;
A
#
# COMPACT_ATOMS: atom_id res chain seq x y z
N MET A 1 -24.61 -2.30 1.98
CA MET A 1 -23.56 -2.45 0.96
C MET A 1 -22.16 -2.16 1.51
N ALA A 2 -21.97 -1.14 2.37
CA ALA A 2 -20.67 -0.87 3.01
C ALA A 2 -20.06 -2.07 3.77
N SER A 3 -20.89 -2.91 4.39
CA SER A 3 -20.45 -4.10 5.15
C SER A 3 -19.86 -5.22 4.29
N LEU A 4 -20.31 -5.38 3.04
CA LEU A 4 -19.79 -6.41 2.14
C LEU A 4 -18.40 -6.01 1.62
N LEU A 5 -18.26 -4.75 1.19
CA LEU A 5 -16.98 -4.21 0.75
C LEU A 5 -15.94 -4.25 1.88
N SER A 6 -16.32 -3.89 3.12
CA SER A 6 -15.40 -3.97 4.26
C SER A 6 -14.95 -5.41 4.56
N PHE A 7 -15.85 -6.39 4.40
CA PHE A 7 -15.52 -7.79 4.59
C PHE A 7 -14.56 -8.29 3.51
N GLU A 8 -14.83 -7.99 2.24
CA GLU A 8 -13.96 -8.34 1.11
C GLU A 8 -12.58 -7.68 1.23
N LEU A 9 -12.52 -6.43 1.67
CA LEU A 9 -11.28 -5.70 1.90
C LEU A 9 -10.46 -6.31 3.04
N SER A 10 -11.12 -6.62 4.17
CA SER A 10 -10.48 -7.28 5.30
C SER A 10 -9.97 -8.67 4.91
N SER A 11 -10.77 -9.44 4.17
CA SER A 11 -10.39 -10.77 3.67
C SER A 11 -9.17 -10.67 2.75
N ALA A 12 -9.14 -9.70 1.84
CA ALA A 12 -7.99 -9.44 0.98
C ALA A 12 -6.74 -9.11 1.80
N CYS A 13 -6.84 -8.25 2.82
CA CYS A 13 -5.71 -7.93 3.70
C CYS A 13 -5.20 -9.16 4.46
N SER A 14 -6.09 -9.94 5.08
CA SER A 14 -5.71 -11.13 5.85
C SER A 14 -5.07 -12.24 5.00
N SER A 15 -5.34 -12.26 3.69
CA SER A 15 -4.76 -13.24 2.76
C SER A 15 -3.37 -12.86 2.22
N LEU A 16 -2.84 -11.67 2.55
CA LEU A 16 -1.55 -11.21 2.06
C LEU A 16 -0.39 -12.07 2.57
N GLY A 17 -0.44 -12.48 3.84
CA GLY A 17 0.61 -13.27 4.46
C GLY A 17 0.80 -12.96 5.93
N VAL A 18 1.95 -13.39 6.46
CA VAL A 18 2.31 -13.22 7.86
C VAL A 18 3.77 -12.81 7.98
N PHE A 19 4.02 -11.81 8.82
CA PHE A 19 5.37 -11.43 9.20
C PHE A 19 5.87 -12.30 10.35
N ASP A 20 6.92 -13.09 10.12
CA ASP A 20 7.60 -13.84 11.17
C ASP A 20 8.59 -12.93 11.90
N LYS A 21 8.28 -12.62 13.15
CA LYS A 21 9.10 -11.77 14.02
C LYS A 21 10.42 -12.41 14.41
N VAL A 22 10.53 -13.74 14.38
CA VAL A 22 11.74 -14.49 14.74
C VAL A 22 12.73 -14.46 13.58
N THR A 23 12.30 -14.90 12.40
CA THR A 23 13.17 -14.92 11.20
C THR A 23 13.31 -13.54 10.54
N ARG A 24 12.47 -12.58 10.93
CA ARG A 24 12.32 -11.25 10.30
C ARG A 24 12.01 -11.33 8.80
N LYS A 25 11.36 -12.41 8.37
CA LYS A 25 10.91 -12.61 6.99
C LYS A 25 9.40 -12.52 6.89
N TYR A 26 8.93 -12.01 5.76
CA TYR A 26 7.52 -12.06 5.41
C TYR A 26 7.23 -13.33 4.63
N HIS A 27 6.21 -14.07 5.06
CA HIS A 27 5.71 -15.26 4.38
C HIS A 27 4.45 -14.89 3.59
N PRO A 28 4.54 -14.69 2.26
CA PRO A 28 3.38 -14.37 1.45
C PRO A 28 2.37 -15.51 1.47
N GLY A 29 1.08 -15.15 1.49
CA GLY A 29 -0.02 -16.09 1.31
C GLY A 29 -0.04 -16.68 -0.11
N ALA A 30 -0.72 -17.81 -0.27
CA ALA A 30 -0.80 -18.54 -1.54
C ALA A 30 -1.32 -17.70 -2.73
N HIS A 31 -2.11 -16.66 -2.44
CA HIS A 31 -2.74 -15.79 -3.44
C HIS A 31 -2.41 -14.30 -3.21
N VAL A 32 -1.23 -14.01 -2.65
CA VAL A 32 -0.82 -12.63 -2.31
C VAL A 32 -0.93 -11.66 -3.49
N LEU A 33 -0.61 -12.12 -4.72
CA LEU A 33 -0.66 -11.29 -5.91
C LEU A 33 -2.10 -10.90 -6.28
N GLU A 34 -3.03 -11.85 -6.24
CA GLU A 34 -4.44 -11.64 -6.48
C GLU A 34 -5.04 -10.70 -5.43
N SER A 35 -4.65 -10.86 -4.17
CA SER A 35 -5.09 -10.01 -3.06
C SER A 35 -4.58 -8.57 -3.19
N LEU A 36 -3.31 -8.38 -3.55
CA LEU A 36 -2.77 -7.05 -3.87
C LEU A 36 -3.51 -6.41 -5.06
N LYS A 37 -3.78 -7.19 -6.13
CA LYS A 37 -4.57 -6.72 -7.28
C LYS A 37 -6.00 -6.35 -6.87
N ASN A 38 -6.63 -7.09 -5.95
CA ASN A 38 -7.94 -6.78 -5.42
C ASN A 38 -7.94 -5.48 -4.60
N ILE A 39 -6.95 -5.28 -3.73
CA ILE A 39 -6.77 -4.01 -3.00
C ILE A 39 -6.66 -2.83 -3.97
N ILE A 40 -5.85 -2.97 -5.03
CA ILE A 40 -5.75 -1.94 -6.09
C ILE A 40 -7.11 -1.70 -6.76
N ARG A 41 -7.88 -2.75 -7.05
CA ARG A 41 -9.22 -2.63 -7.63
C ARG A 41 -10.19 -1.91 -6.70
N PHE A 42 -10.14 -2.18 -5.40
CA PHE A 42 -10.98 -1.50 -4.42
C PHE A 42 -10.63 0.00 -4.33
N MET A 43 -9.34 0.35 -4.27
CA MET A 43 -8.91 1.76 -4.24
C MET A 43 -9.28 2.55 -5.52
N ARG A 44 -9.38 1.89 -6.68
CA ARG A 44 -9.85 2.55 -7.92
C ARG A 44 -11.35 2.86 -7.92
N LYS A 45 -12.13 2.12 -7.14
CA LYS A 45 -13.58 2.30 -6.99
C LYS A 45 -13.92 3.00 -5.68
N ASP A 46 -12.94 3.64 -5.05
CA ASP A 46 -13.14 4.34 -3.79
C ASP A 46 -14.15 5.48 -4.01
N ASN A 47 -15.02 5.67 -3.04
CA ASN A 47 -16.07 6.66 -3.11
C ASN A 47 -15.54 8.06 -2.75
N GLU A 48 -16.39 9.09 -2.85
CA GLU A 48 -16.06 10.48 -2.49
C GLU A 48 -15.64 10.63 -1.01
N ASP A 49 -16.05 9.70 -0.17
CA ASP A 49 -15.65 9.64 1.24
C ASP A 49 -14.23 9.07 1.41
N PHE A 50 -13.65 8.40 0.42
CA PHE A 50 -12.40 7.65 0.53
C PHE A 50 -12.46 6.53 1.59
N ASP A 51 -13.58 5.82 1.66
CA ASP A 51 -13.81 4.80 2.68
C ASP A 51 -12.82 3.64 2.60
N VAL A 52 -12.47 3.17 1.40
CA VAL A 52 -11.50 2.09 1.22
C VAL A 52 -10.13 2.50 1.75
N ARG A 53 -9.66 3.70 1.40
CA ARG A 53 -8.39 4.24 1.89
C ARG A 53 -8.34 4.30 3.42
N ARG A 54 -9.40 4.80 4.05
CA ARG A 54 -9.47 4.90 5.52
C ARG A 54 -9.47 3.51 6.17
N GLN A 55 -10.26 2.58 5.64
CA GLN A 55 -10.27 1.21 6.17
C GLN A 55 -8.90 0.54 6.06
N LEU A 56 -8.20 0.67 4.92
CA LEU A 56 -6.82 0.19 4.75
C LEU A 56 -5.83 0.88 5.71
N GLY A 57 -6.07 2.15 6.04
CA GLY A 57 -5.32 2.88 7.06
C GLY A 57 -5.50 2.30 8.47
N GLU A 58 -6.74 1.97 8.84
CA GLU A 58 -7.05 1.37 10.13
C GLU A 58 -6.47 -0.05 10.29
N THR A 59 -6.42 -0.84 9.21
CA THR A 59 -5.80 -2.17 9.26
C THR A 59 -4.27 -2.13 9.39
N LYS A 60 -3.65 -0.96 9.17
CA LYS A 60 -2.18 -0.79 9.14
C LYS A 60 -1.48 -1.67 8.10
N VAL A 61 -2.18 -1.99 7.00
CA VAL A 61 -1.67 -2.91 5.95
C VAL A 61 -0.31 -2.47 5.40
N VAL A 62 -0.04 -1.15 5.34
CA VAL A 62 1.25 -0.64 4.86
C VAL A 62 2.38 -1.09 5.78
N GLN A 63 2.17 -0.97 7.08
CA GLN A 63 3.15 -1.30 8.11
C GLN A 63 3.29 -2.81 8.32
N THR A 64 2.18 -3.55 8.30
CA THR A 64 2.14 -4.97 8.63
C THR A 64 2.49 -5.88 7.46
N ASP A 65 2.19 -5.44 6.22
CA ASP A 65 2.27 -6.30 5.04
C ASP A 65 3.09 -5.66 3.92
N ILE A 66 2.72 -4.46 3.46
CA ILE A 66 3.34 -3.86 2.25
C ILE A 66 4.84 -3.62 2.44
N ILE A 67 5.25 -3.00 3.55
CA ILE A 67 6.67 -2.77 3.87
C ILE A 67 7.43 -4.10 3.99
N PRO A 68 6.97 -5.08 4.80
CA PRO A 68 7.60 -6.40 4.85
C PRO A 68 7.67 -7.14 3.50
N ILE A 69 6.66 -7.00 2.64
CA ILE A 69 6.66 -7.55 1.27
C ILE A 69 7.73 -6.86 0.42
N LEU A 70 7.79 -5.52 0.42
CA LEU A 70 8.81 -4.78 -0.33
C LEU A 70 10.24 -5.13 0.12
N ARG A 71 10.42 -5.40 1.41
CA ARG A 71 11.71 -5.86 1.96
C ARG A 71 12.03 -7.29 1.58
N SER A 72 11.09 -8.23 1.74
CA SER A 72 11.37 -9.68 1.71
C SER A 72 11.13 -10.34 0.35
N CYS A 73 10.28 -9.75 -0.50
CA CYS A 73 9.79 -10.35 -1.75
C CYS A 73 10.24 -9.55 -2.99
N TRP A 74 11.35 -8.82 -2.92
CA TRP A 74 11.81 -7.92 -3.98
C TRP A 74 12.25 -8.64 -5.28
N GLU A 75 12.67 -9.91 -5.17
CA GLU A 75 13.01 -10.76 -6.31
C GLU A 75 11.76 -11.17 -7.12
N GLN A 76 10.60 -11.25 -6.46
CA GLN A 76 9.32 -11.63 -7.07
C GLN A 76 8.69 -10.39 -7.72
N SER A 77 9.12 -10.06 -8.95
CA SER A 77 8.79 -8.82 -9.64
C SER A 77 7.30 -8.47 -9.65
N ASP A 78 6.41 -9.44 -9.86
CA ASP A 78 4.97 -9.20 -9.91
C ASP A 78 4.39 -8.80 -8.53
N ILE A 79 4.81 -9.49 -7.48
CA ILE A 79 4.38 -9.22 -6.10
C ILE A 79 4.95 -7.89 -5.64
N PHE A 80 6.25 -7.67 -5.85
CA PHE A 80 6.91 -6.42 -5.53
C PHE A 80 6.27 -5.22 -6.25
N GLY A 81 6.02 -5.34 -7.56
CA GLY A 81 5.38 -4.29 -8.35
C GLY A 81 3.95 -4.01 -7.91
N ALA A 82 3.17 -5.03 -7.56
CA ALA A 82 1.82 -4.86 -7.04
C ALA A 82 1.83 -4.19 -5.65
N ALA A 83 2.70 -4.62 -4.74
CA ALA A 83 2.86 -4.02 -3.42
C ALA A 83 3.31 -2.55 -3.50
N LEU A 84 4.25 -2.23 -4.40
CA LEU A 84 4.71 -0.87 -4.63
C LEU A 84 3.58 0.03 -5.16
N ARG A 85 2.73 -0.49 -6.06
CA ARG A 85 1.53 0.24 -6.54
C ARG A 85 0.53 0.49 -5.42
N VAL A 86 0.37 -0.44 -4.48
CA VAL A 86 -0.46 -0.22 -3.29
C VAL A 86 0.12 0.89 -2.42
N ALA A 87 1.43 0.84 -2.13
CA ALA A 87 2.13 1.87 -1.37
C ALA A 87 1.97 3.27 -1.99
N ILE A 88 2.24 3.39 -3.29
CA ILE A 88 2.12 4.67 -4.03
C ILE A 88 0.69 5.20 -4.00
N ASN A 89 -0.31 4.33 -4.18
CA ASN A 89 -1.70 4.77 -4.14
C ASN A 89 -2.09 5.25 -2.73
N LEU A 90 -1.72 4.51 -1.69
CA LEU A 90 -2.02 4.86 -0.29
C LEU A 90 -1.25 6.10 0.20
N SER A 91 -0.10 6.41 -0.40
CA SER A 91 0.69 7.61 -0.10
C SER A 91 0.32 8.85 -0.91
N SER A 92 -0.71 8.78 -1.78
CA SER A 92 -1.23 9.95 -2.49
C SER A 92 -1.58 11.08 -1.50
N PRO A 93 -1.05 12.29 -1.71
CA PRO A 93 -1.28 13.41 -0.80
C PRO A 93 -2.75 13.82 -0.81
N THR A 94 -3.26 14.24 0.34
CA THR A 94 -4.68 14.58 0.53
C THR A 94 -5.19 15.71 -0.35
N TYR A 95 -4.33 16.64 -0.78
CA TYR A 95 -4.74 17.71 -1.70
C TYR A 95 -5.16 17.17 -3.08
N LEU A 96 -4.67 16.00 -3.50
CA LEU A 96 -5.13 15.34 -4.72
C LEU A 96 -6.49 14.65 -4.54
N LEU A 97 -6.81 14.28 -3.30
CA LEU A 97 -8.08 13.64 -2.94
C LEU A 97 -9.19 14.70 -2.75
N TRP A 98 -8.85 15.85 -2.18
CA TRP A 98 -9.76 16.99 -1.99
C TRP A 98 -9.27 18.24 -2.74
N PRO A 99 -9.39 18.29 -4.08
CA PRO A 99 -8.87 19.40 -4.88
C PRO A 99 -9.57 20.73 -4.61
N GLU A 100 -10.85 20.71 -4.21
CA GLU A 100 -11.64 21.90 -3.84
C GLU A 100 -11.32 22.41 -2.42
N GLY A 101 -10.40 21.74 -1.72
CA GLY A 101 -10.02 22.05 -0.35
C GLY A 101 -10.90 21.39 0.71
N ILE A 102 -10.58 21.67 1.97
CA ILE A 102 -11.25 21.06 3.11
C ILE A 102 -12.63 21.71 3.28
N SER A 103 -13.69 20.95 3.00
CA SER A 103 -15.07 21.39 3.24
C SER A 103 -15.29 21.81 4.70
N LYS A 104 -16.12 22.84 4.91
CA LYS A 104 -16.54 23.28 6.25
C LYS A 104 -17.44 22.26 6.96
N GLN A 105 -17.94 21.25 6.25
CA GLN A 105 -18.74 20.19 6.84
C GLN A 105 -17.91 19.33 7.80
N LYS A 106 -18.40 19.16 9.04
CA LYS A 106 -17.68 18.43 10.10
C LYS A 106 -17.31 16.98 9.72
N GLY A 107 -18.15 16.31 8.93
CA GLY A 107 -17.91 14.94 8.46
C GLY A 107 -16.67 14.83 7.59
N ILE A 108 -16.62 15.62 6.51
CA ILE A 108 -15.49 15.65 5.56
C ILE A 108 -14.18 16.03 6.25
N ARG A 109 -14.23 17.01 7.17
CA ARG A 109 -13.04 17.39 7.96
C ARG A 109 -12.48 16.23 8.80
N LYS A 110 -13.35 15.41 9.41
CA LYS A 110 -12.91 14.23 10.18
C LYS A 110 -12.23 13.20 9.27
N GLN A 111 -12.81 12.94 8.10
CA GLN A 111 -12.27 11.99 7.12
C GLN A 111 -10.90 12.47 6.60
N TYR A 112 -10.77 13.76 6.29
CA TYR A 112 -9.51 14.38 5.89
C TYR A 112 -8.42 14.17 6.95
N LEU A 113 -8.71 14.52 8.21
CA LEU A 113 -7.74 14.37 9.31
C LEU A 113 -7.37 12.91 9.58
N GLN A 114 -8.31 11.98 9.37
CA GLN A 114 -8.03 10.55 9.46
C GLN A 114 -7.03 10.11 8.38
N VAL A 115 -7.25 10.50 7.12
CA VAL A 115 -6.32 10.18 6.02
C VAL A 115 -4.95 10.81 6.25
N GLU A 116 -4.87 12.07 6.70
CA GLU A 116 -3.61 12.72 7.10
C GLU A 116 -2.88 11.95 8.21
N GLY A 117 -3.62 11.42 9.19
CA GLY A 117 -3.09 10.57 10.24
C GLY A 117 -2.44 9.30 9.67
N HIS A 118 -3.12 8.64 8.74
CA HIS A 118 -2.58 7.46 8.05
C HIS A 118 -1.33 7.80 7.22
N LEU A 119 -1.33 8.89 6.45
CA LEU A 119 -0.17 9.32 5.67
C LEU A 119 1.07 9.57 6.55
N ARG A 120 0.88 10.18 7.73
CA ARG A 120 1.98 10.34 8.71
C ARG A 120 2.50 8.99 9.19
N ALA A 121 1.61 8.06 9.53
CA ALA A 121 2.00 6.72 9.96
C ALA A 121 2.69 5.91 8.85
N TYR A 122 2.31 6.11 7.58
CA TYR A 122 3.00 5.51 6.45
C TYR A 122 4.39 6.10 6.28
N LYS A 123 4.52 7.43 6.36
CA LYS A 123 5.82 8.12 6.30
C LYS A 123 6.79 7.60 7.36
N GLU A 124 6.32 7.44 8.59
CA GLU A 124 7.12 6.87 9.69
C GLU A 124 7.56 5.44 9.38
N ALA A 125 6.65 4.60 8.86
CA ALA A 125 6.98 3.21 8.54
C ALA A 125 8.00 3.09 7.37
N PHE A 126 7.95 4.01 6.41
CA PHE A 126 8.94 4.08 5.32
C PHE A 126 10.33 4.55 5.78
N THR A 127 10.56 4.84 7.06
CA THR A 127 11.93 5.14 7.56
C THR A 127 12.82 3.90 7.66
N GLU A 128 12.29 2.70 7.42
CA GLU A 128 13.08 1.46 7.41
C GLU A 128 14.05 1.41 6.21
N GLU A 129 15.36 1.52 6.48
CA GLU A 129 16.43 1.54 5.47
C GLU A 129 16.39 0.35 4.50
N THR A 130 16.08 -0.85 5.02
CA THR A 130 16.09 -2.09 4.23
C THR A 130 15.09 -2.07 3.07
N VAL A 131 13.97 -1.36 3.22
CA VAL A 131 12.98 -1.18 2.15
C VAL A 131 13.58 -0.35 1.01
N TRP A 132 14.33 0.70 1.33
CA TRP A 132 15.00 1.52 0.34
C TRP A 132 16.13 0.80 -0.38
N VAL A 133 16.84 -0.08 0.32
CA VAL A 133 17.84 -0.98 -0.30
C VAL A 133 17.17 -1.90 -1.33
N SER A 134 16.02 -2.50 -1.00
CA SER A 134 15.28 -3.34 -1.96
C SER A 134 14.77 -2.55 -3.16
N ILE A 135 14.24 -1.34 -2.94
CA ILE A 135 13.76 -0.46 -4.02
C ILE A 135 14.92 -0.01 -4.91
N SER A 136 16.05 0.44 -4.33
CA SER A 136 17.19 0.91 -5.10
C SER A 136 17.83 -0.23 -5.89
N THR A 137 17.97 -1.41 -5.30
CA THR A 137 18.46 -2.61 -5.99
C THR A 137 17.58 -2.97 -7.19
N LYS A 138 16.25 -2.92 -7.01
CA LYS A 138 15.32 -3.18 -8.11
C LYS A 138 15.37 -2.11 -9.19
N LEU A 139 15.53 -0.85 -8.81
CA LEU A 139 15.68 0.25 -9.76
C LEU A 139 16.97 0.11 -10.58
N SER A 140 18.09 -0.20 -9.93
CA SER A 140 19.38 -0.42 -10.60
C SER A 140 19.29 -1.53 -11.64
N SER A 141 18.66 -2.67 -11.30
CA SER A 141 18.54 -3.78 -12.27
C SER A 141 17.70 -3.41 -13.50
N ILE A 142 16.67 -2.58 -13.33
CA ILE A 142 15.87 -2.06 -14.45
C ILE A 142 16.71 -1.12 -15.33
N LEU A 143 17.51 -0.24 -14.71
CA LEU A 143 18.36 0.71 -15.44
C LEU A 143 19.49 0.01 -16.20
N GLU A 144 20.09 -1.03 -15.64
CA GLU A 144 21.12 -1.83 -16.31
C GLU A 144 20.58 -2.56 -17.55
N ILE A 145 19.36 -3.11 -17.47
CA ILE A 145 18.69 -3.72 -18.63
C ILE A 145 18.42 -2.66 -19.70
N ALA A 146 17.97 -1.47 -19.33
CA ALA A 146 17.74 -0.40 -20.30
C ALA A 146 19.04 0.01 -21.02
N ALA A 147 20.18 0.04 -20.30
CA ALA A 147 21.48 0.34 -20.87
C ALA A 147 22.02 -0.76 -21.81
N SER A 148 21.65 -2.03 -21.60
CA SER A 148 22.06 -3.13 -22.48
C SER A 148 21.23 -3.25 -23.76
N VAL A 149 19.98 -2.76 -23.76
CA VAL A 149 19.07 -2.76 -24.93
C VAL A 149 19.38 -1.61 -25.91
N ILE A 150 20.10 -0.57 -25.47
CA ILE A 150 20.44 0.61 -26.29
C ILE A 150 21.77 0.43 -27.07
N LYS A 151 22.52 -0.65 -26.80
CA LYS A 151 23.71 -1.03 -27.58
C LYS A 151 23.34 -1.95 -28.74
#